data_AF-A0A5B1LI37-F1
#
_entry.id   AF-A0A5B1LI37-F1
#
_cell.length_a   1.000
_cell.length_b   1.000
_cell.length_c   1.000
_cell.angle_alpha   90.00
_cell.angle_beta   90.00
_cell.angle_gamma   90.00
#
_symmetry.space_group_name_H-M   'P 1'
#
loop_
_entity.id
_entity.type
_entity.pdbx_description
1 polymer ?
#
loop_
_entity_poly.entity_id
_entity_poly.type
_entity_poly.pdbx_seq_one_letter_code
_entity_poly.pdbx_strand_id
1 'polypeptide(L)'
;MYIQVWPRLGNDFTDGRTLPARFRLWVLTDAGNDVTYGGDGADFVNGAKGNDRIYGGAGHDWLRGGPGADRIVGGGGGDRVSHG
;
A
#
# COMPACT_ATOMS: atom_id res chain seq x y z
N MET A 1 17.23 12.38 21.41
CA MET A 1 17.22 10.97 21.84
C MET A 1 16.58 10.17 20.71
N TYR A 2 17.37 9.32 20.06
CA TYR A 2 17.00 8.56 18.87
C TYR A 2 15.90 7.56 19.22
N ILE A 3 14.74 7.63 18.57
CA ILE A 3 13.83 6.49 18.49
C ILE A 3 14.00 5.91 17.09
N GLN A 4 14.84 4.90 17.05
CA GLN A 4 15.16 4.12 15.89
C GLN A 4 13.97 3.18 15.64
N VAL A 5 13.09 3.53 14.69
CA VAL A 5 12.02 2.62 14.26
C VAL A 5 12.48 1.91 13.00
N TRP A 6 13.17 0.79 13.21
CA TRP A 6 13.15 -0.32 12.28
C TRP A 6 13.15 -1.60 13.10
N PRO A 7 12.24 -2.52 12.77
CA PRO A 7 12.71 -3.82 12.38
C PRO A 7 12.16 -4.19 11.00
N ARG A 8 13.02 -4.83 10.21
CA ARG A 8 12.67 -5.48 8.95
C ARG A 8 11.59 -6.54 9.23
N LEU A 9 10.52 -6.52 8.44
CA LEU A 9 9.77 -7.68 7.96
C LEU A 9 8.74 -7.10 6.98
N GLY A 10 8.65 -7.70 5.80
CA GLY A 10 7.68 -7.31 4.81
C GLY A 10 6.27 -7.26 5.37
N ASN A 11 5.52 -6.30 4.84
CA ASN A 11 4.08 -6.36 4.72
C ASN A 11 3.34 -6.63 6.03
N ASP A 12 3.29 -5.64 6.91
CA ASP A 12 2.21 -5.64 7.90
C ASP A 12 1.56 -4.25 8.03
N PHE A 13 0.74 -3.96 7.01
CA PHE A 13 -0.46 -3.11 7.18
C PHE A 13 -1.70 -3.96 7.52
N THR A 14 -1.52 -5.26 7.82
CA THR A 14 -2.59 -6.16 8.25
C THR A 14 -2.69 -6.34 9.78
N ASP A 15 -1.77 -5.77 10.57
CA ASP A 15 -1.74 -5.91 12.04
C ASP A 15 -2.78 -5.07 12.79
N GLY A 16 -3.62 -4.32 12.07
CA GLY A 16 -4.73 -3.56 12.65
C GLY A 16 -4.29 -2.35 13.49
N ARG A 17 -3.06 -1.83 13.35
CA ARG A 17 -2.70 -0.55 13.94
C ARG A 17 -3.23 0.63 13.14
N THR A 18 -4.41 1.11 13.53
CA THR A 18 -4.90 2.44 13.14
C THR A 18 -3.92 3.50 13.64
N LEU A 19 -3.22 4.15 12.71
CA LEU A 19 -2.40 5.31 13.06
C LEU A 19 -3.32 6.49 13.41
N PRO A 20 -2.97 7.33 14.41
CA PRO A 20 -3.75 8.52 14.72
C PRO A 20 -3.83 9.43 13.49
N ALA A 21 -4.99 10.05 13.26
CA ALA A 21 -5.43 10.79 12.07
C ALA A 21 -4.51 11.94 11.55
N ARG A 22 -3.32 12.12 12.13
CA ARG A 22 -2.27 13.04 11.69
C ARG A 22 -1.23 12.37 10.79
N PHE A 23 -1.22 11.05 10.69
CA PHE A 23 -0.43 10.30 9.72
C PHE A 23 -1.36 9.83 8.60
N ARG A 24 -1.19 10.42 7.42
CA ARG A 24 -1.78 9.91 6.19
C ARG A 24 -1.39 8.43 6.06
N LEU A 25 -2.34 7.53 5.82
CA LEU A 25 -2.08 6.09 5.75
C LEU A 25 -1.37 5.80 4.42
N TRP A 26 -0.04 5.75 4.45
CA TRP A 26 0.77 5.25 3.34
C TRP A 26 0.96 3.77 3.56
N VAL A 27 0.33 2.93 2.75
CA VAL A 27 0.58 1.50 2.69
C VAL A 27 1.82 1.27 1.84
N LEU A 28 2.93 0.88 2.48
CA LEU A 28 4.20 0.57 1.83
C LEU A 28 4.47 -0.93 1.94
N THR A 29 4.72 -1.60 0.82
CA THR A 29 5.24 -2.98 0.82
C THR A 29 6.77 -2.97 0.76
N ASP A 30 7.39 -4.14 0.97
CA ASP A 30 8.83 -4.30 0.79
C ASP A 30 9.17 -4.85 -0.61
N ALA A 31 10.42 -5.23 -0.85
CA ALA A 31 10.78 -5.85 -2.12
C ALA A 31 10.35 -7.32 -2.07
N GLY A 32 9.48 -7.75 -2.96
CA GLY A 32 8.83 -9.04 -2.86
C GLY A 32 7.65 -9.16 -3.82
N ASN A 33 6.97 -10.31 -3.78
CA ASN A 33 5.68 -10.44 -4.46
C ASN A 33 4.62 -10.34 -3.37
N ASP A 34 3.98 -9.19 -3.26
CA ASP A 34 3.18 -8.86 -2.09
C ASP A 34 1.69 -8.85 -2.41
N VAL A 35 0.87 -8.92 -1.37
CA VAL A 35 -0.59 -8.78 -1.48
C VAL A 35 -1.04 -7.70 -0.52
N THR A 36 -1.71 -6.68 -1.03
CA THR A 36 -2.02 -5.44 -0.31
C THR A 36 -3.47 -5.03 -0.52
N TYR A 37 -4.12 -4.55 0.55
CA TYR A 37 -5.50 -4.08 0.55
C TYR A 37 -5.58 -2.68 1.21
N GLY A 38 -6.13 -1.68 0.53
CA GLY A 38 -6.36 -0.32 1.04
C GLY A 38 -7.59 -0.27 1.94
N GLY A 39 -8.73 -0.75 1.44
CA GLY A 39 -9.98 -0.81 2.19
C GLY A 39 -10.96 0.28 1.77
N ASP A 40 -11.71 0.82 2.72
CA ASP A 40 -12.60 1.96 2.47
C ASP A 40 -11.86 3.27 2.80
N GLY A 41 -11.94 4.25 1.91
CA GLY A 41 -11.33 5.56 2.10
C GLY A 41 -10.48 5.99 0.91
N ALA A 42 -9.68 7.02 1.11
CA ALA A 42 -8.68 7.42 0.11
C ALA A 42 -7.32 6.88 0.54
N ASP A 43 -6.89 5.81 -0.12
CA ASP A 43 -5.66 5.09 0.25
C ASP A 43 -4.47 5.47 -0.62
N PHE A 44 -3.26 5.35 -0.06
CA PHE A 44 -2.00 5.51 -0.77
C PHE A 44 -1.22 4.20 -0.67
N VAL A 45 -1.06 3.46 -1.76
CA VAL A 45 -0.38 2.16 -1.80
C VAL A 45 0.83 2.19 -2.73
N ASN A 46 1.95 1.63 -2.28
CA ASN A 46 3.16 1.41 -3.09
C ASN A 46 3.68 -0.03 -2.92
N GLY A 47 3.60 -0.81 -4.00
CA GLY A 47 4.04 -2.22 -4.14
C GLY A 47 5.56 -2.42 -4.21
N ALA A 48 6.34 -1.34 -4.32
CA ALA A 48 7.79 -1.40 -4.40
C ALA A 48 8.28 -2.28 -5.57
N LYS A 49 9.07 -3.33 -5.35
CA LYS A 49 9.67 -4.15 -6.44
C LYS A 49 9.21 -5.59 -6.31
N GLY A 50 8.68 -6.13 -7.40
CA GLY A 50 8.35 -7.53 -7.59
C GLY A 50 6.99 -7.64 -8.27
N ASN A 51 6.32 -8.79 -8.14
CA ASN A 51 5.04 -9.02 -8.80
C ASN A 51 3.92 -8.91 -7.76
N ASP A 52 3.37 -7.71 -7.63
CA ASP A 52 2.48 -7.40 -6.52
C ASP A 52 1.00 -7.56 -6.88
N ARG A 53 0.16 -7.77 -5.86
CA ARG A 53 -1.30 -7.77 -5.97
C ARG A 53 -1.86 -6.69 -5.05
N ILE A 54 -2.25 -5.56 -5.65
CA ILE A 54 -2.73 -4.39 -4.92
C ILE A 54 -4.24 -4.23 -5.14
N TYR A 55 -4.99 -4.09 -4.06
CA TYR A 55 -6.43 -3.84 -4.07
C TYR A 55 -6.69 -2.52 -3.32
N GLY A 56 -7.17 -1.48 -4.02
CA GLY A 56 -7.49 -0.17 -3.43
C GLY A 56 -8.70 -0.26 -2.52
N GLY A 57 -9.83 -0.70 -3.07
CA GLY A 57 -11.07 -0.87 -2.32
C GLY A 57 -12.07 0.20 -2.71
N ALA A 58 -12.72 0.87 -1.77
CA ALA A 58 -13.71 1.91 -2.09
C ALA A 58 -13.18 3.30 -1.74
N GLY A 59 -13.15 4.22 -2.70
CA GLY A 59 -12.86 5.63 -2.50
C GLY A 59 -11.98 6.18 -3.61
N HIS A 60 -11.02 7.04 -3.27
CA HIS A 60 -10.19 7.72 -4.27
C HIS A 60 -8.73 7.38 -4.01
N ASP A 61 -8.27 6.30 -4.63
CA ASP A 61 -7.01 5.68 -4.24
C ASP A 61 -5.83 6.12 -5.12
N TRP A 62 -4.64 6.00 -4.56
CA TRP A 62 -3.37 6.21 -5.26
C TRP A 62 -2.54 4.94 -5.15
N LEU A 63 -2.57 4.14 -6.22
CA LEU A 63 -1.96 2.82 -6.25
C LEU A 63 -0.75 2.81 -7.18
N ARG A 64 0.39 2.40 -6.66
CA ARG A 64 1.63 2.26 -7.42
C ARG A 64 2.14 0.83 -7.27
N GLY A 65 2.26 0.11 -8.37
CA GLY A 65 2.87 -1.23 -8.39
C GLY A 65 4.38 -1.14 -8.17
N GLY A 66 5.04 -0.33 -9.00
CA GLY A 66 6.50 -0.25 -9.02
C GLY A 66 7.09 -1.28 -9.99
N PRO A 67 8.39 -1.59 -9.93
CA PRO A 67 9.00 -2.46 -10.93
C PRO A 67 8.60 -3.93 -10.77
N GLY A 68 7.95 -4.48 -11.80
CA GLY A 68 7.65 -5.91 -11.95
C GLY A 68 6.29 -6.13 -12.60
N ALA A 69 5.80 -7.36 -12.57
CA ALA A 69 4.52 -7.73 -13.18
C ALA A 69 3.40 -7.64 -12.14
N ASP A 70 2.85 -6.44 -11.98
CA ASP A 70 1.86 -6.14 -10.96
C ASP A 70 0.42 -6.37 -11.43
N ARG A 71 -0.44 -6.72 -10.48
CA ARG A 71 -1.88 -6.74 -10.64
C ARG A 71 -2.49 -5.75 -9.67
N ILE A 72 -2.97 -4.63 -10.19
CA ILE A 72 -3.59 -3.57 -9.40
C ILE A 72 -5.08 -3.49 -9.71
N VAL A 73 -5.90 -3.48 -8.66
CA VAL A 73 -7.35 -3.32 -8.71
C VAL A 73 -7.69 -2.08 -7.89
N GLY A 74 -8.09 -0.99 -8.55
CA GLY A 74 -8.55 0.24 -7.89
C GLY A 74 -9.75 -0.02 -6.98
N GLY A 75 -10.77 -0.66 -7.54
CA GLY A 75 -12.02 -0.91 -6.84
C GLY A 75 -13.04 0.17 -7.21
N GLY A 76 -13.80 0.65 -6.25
CA GLY A 76 -14.84 1.65 -6.48
C GLY A 76 -14.34 3.07 -6.27
N GLY A 77 -14.67 3.97 -7.20
CA GLY A 77 -14.37 5.40 -7.07
C GLY A 77 -13.28 5.88 -8.03
N GLY A 78 -12.62 6.98 -7.67
CA GLY A 78 -11.78 7.76 -8.58
C GLY A 78 -10.29 7.51 -8.40
N ASP A 79 -9.81 6.41 -8.95
CA ASP A 79 -8.46 5.89 -8.63
C ASP A 79 -7.37 6.39 -9.59
N ARG A 80 -6.16 6.54 -9.04
CA ARG A 80 -4.93 6.81 -9.78
C ARG A 80 -4.01 5.60 -9.67
N VAL A 81 -3.87 4.87 -10.77
CA VAL A 81 -3.06 3.65 -10.83
C VAL A 81 -1.84 3.87 -11.71
N SER A 82 -0.68 3.46 -11.22
CA SER A 82 0.58 3.43 -11.99
C SER A 82 1.24 2.06 -11.89
N HIS A 83 1.61 1.52 -13.05
CA HIS A 83 2.42 0.31 -13.20
C HIS A 83 3.84 0.79 -13.51
N GLY A 84 4.84 0.33 -12.76
CA GLY A 84 6.21 0.84 -12.85
C GLY A 84 7.03 0.21 -13.96
#